data_AF-H2YV40-F1
#
_entry.id   AF-H2YV40-F1
#
_cell.length_a   1.000
_cell.length_b   1.000
_cell.length_c   1.000
_cell.angle_alpha   90.00
_cell.angle_beta   90.00
_cell.angle_gamma   90.00
#
_symmetry.space_group_name_H-M   'P 1'
#
loop_
_entity.id
_entity.type
_entity.pdbx_description
1 polymer ?
#
loop_
_entity_poly.entity_id
_entity_poly.type
_entity_poly.pdbx_seq_one_letter_code
_entity_poly.pdbx_strand_id
1 'polypeptide(L)'
;MEESTVESDSACAQSVYHIKWISWNSVKTPIITQNVNGPCPLLAIFNVLLLSRRVTLPETLEMISSKQMVDYIGGLLFESMPEDLIEGERLNFEQNMSDAMSVFPKLQTGIDVNIKFVDVSCFECTPELAVFDVLRIPLYHGWLPDPQDNATCSSVMNYSYNQLVEKIISSKDSTDEDVLREGLLAEEFLKNSASQLTCHGVLSILESAPNHRLAVLFRNNHFLTLYKKENELFTLVTDQGFLTKSGIVWETLSSVQGDTNFTDADFLSSQTQSHEQSPKQQLDS
;
A
#
# COMPACT_ATOMS: atom_id res chain seq x y z
N MET A 1 41.48 17.34 22.43
CA MET A 1 40.64 18.22 21.62
C MET A 1 40.60 17.60 20.22
N GLU A 2 40.15 16.34 20.11
CA GLU A 2 38.72 15.91 20.05
C GLU A 2 38.06 16.52 18.81
N GLU A 3 38.05 15.79 17.69
CA GLU A 3 37.01 14.82 17.25
C GLU A 3 35.61 15.45 17.15
N SER A 4 35.13 15.65 15.91
CA SER A 4 33.72 15.44 15.51
C SER A 4 33.47 15.90 14.06
N THR A 5 33.79 15.06 13.07
CA THR A 5 33.17 15.13 11.72
C THR A 5 33.05 13.71 11.15
N VAL A 6 32.27 12.86 11.81
CA VAL A 6 31.82 11.57 11.27
C VAL A 6 30.41 11.28 11.81
N GLU A 7 29.43 12.12 11.47
CA GLU A 7 28.01 11.81 11.73
C GLU A 7 27.14 12.37 10.60
N SER A 8 27.09 11.67 9.46
CA SER A 8 25.94 11.75 8.54
C SER A 8 25.81 10.56 7.57
N ASP A 9 26.80 9.67 7.46
CA ASP A 9 26.74 8.50 6.57
C ASP A 9 26.31 7.19 7.27
N SER A 10 25.96 7.20 8.55
CA SER A 10 25.62 5.97 9.30
C SER A 10 24.13 5.75 9.57
N ALA A 11 23.23 6.55 8.99
CA ALA A 11 21.78 6.39 9.17
C ALA A 11 21.15 5.38 8.19
N CYS A 12 21.89 4.89 7.20
CA CYS A 12 21.57 3.67 6.45
C CYS A 12 21.99 2.41 7.25
N ALA A 13 21.77 2.44 8.57
CA ALA A 13 21.82 1.24 9.37
C ALA A 13 20.71 0.31 8.84
N GLN A 14 21.09 -0.91 8.47
CA GLN A 14 20.21 -1.93 7.91
C GLN A 14 18.94 -2.06 8.76
N SER A 15 17.84 -1.39 8.38
CA SER A 15 16.58 -1.56 9.08
C SER A 15 16.17 -3.03 8.96
N VAL A 16 16.09 -3.70 10.11
CA VAL A 16 15.72 -5.11 10.23
C VAL A 16 14.26 -5.19 10.66
N TYR A 17 13.49 -6.04 9.99
CA TYR A 17 12.06 -6.25 10.22
C TYR A 17 11.79 -7.67 10.64
N HIS A 18 10.81 -7.86 11.52
CA HIS A 18 10.38 -9.19 11.93
C HIS A 18 9.47 -9.84 10.89
N ILE A 19 9.67 -11.14 10.70
CA ILE A 19 8.85 -11.99 9.85
C ILE A 19 7.77 -12.65 10.71
N LYS A 20 6.51 -12.45 10.33
CA LYS A 20 5.37 -13.18 10.86
C LYS A 20 4.99 -14.30 9.90
N TRP A 21 4.94 -15.53 10.38
CA TRP A 21 4.50 -16.67 9.57
C TRP A 21 3.00 -16.92 9.76
N ILE A 22 2.26 -16.92 8.65
CA ILE A 22 0.81 -17.12 8.60
C ILE A 22 0.44 -18.35 7.75
N SER A 23 -0.76 -18.92 7.93
CA SER A 23 -1.31 -19.95 7.05
C SER A 23 -2.10 -19.29 5.93
N TRP A 24 -1.50 -19.09 4.76
CA TRP A 24 -2.15 -18.41 3.64
C TRP A 24 -2.44 -19.41 2.51
N ASN A 25 -3.73 -19.60 2.20
CA ASN A 25 -4.22 -20.64 1.29
C ASN A 25 -3.66 -22.04 1.66
N SER A 26 -3.78 -22.40 2.95
CA SER A 26 -3.29 -23.67 3.53
C SER A 26 -1.77 -23.89 3.46
N VAL A 27 -0.99 -22.87 3.11
CA VAL A 27 0.46 -22.97 3.00
C VAL A 27 1.11 -21.92 3.90
N LYS A 28 2.12 -22.35 4.66
CA LYS A 28 2.89 -21.47 5.56
C LYS A 28 3.59 -20.37 4.75
N THR A 29 3.40 -19.12 5.14
CA THR A 29 3.79 -17.94 4.34
C THR A 29 4.34 -16.85 5.23
N PRO A 30 5.49 -16.26 4.90
CA PRO A 30 5.99 -15.13 5.63
C PRO A 30 5.26 -13.86 5.20
N ILE A 31 5.03 -12.97 6.15
CA ILE A 31 4.74 -11.55 5.92
C ILE A 31 5.69 -10.72 6.77
N ILE A 32 6.06 -9.55 6.29
CA ILE A 32 6.97 -8.62 6.95
C ILE A 32 6.16 -7.62 7.76
N THR A 33 6.55 -7.47 9.03
CA THR A 33 5.94 -6.52 9.95
C THR A 33 6.74 -5.22 10.04
N GLN A 34 6.09 -4.15 10.47
CA GLN A 34 6.64 -2.80 10.59
C GLN A 34 6.55 -2.30 12.04
N ASN A 35 7.61 -1.64 12.51
CA ASN A 35 7.69 -1.01 13.83
C ASN A 35 8.09 0.47 13.81
N VAL A 36 8.57 0.98 12.67
CA VAL A 36 9.02 2.37 12.49
C VAL A 36 8.44 2.94 11.19
N ASN A 37 8.02 4.20 11.22
CA ASN A 37 7.56 4.92 10.02
C ASN A 37 8.72 5.12 9.04
N GLY A 38 8.55 4.81 7.75
CA GLY A 38 9.57 5.04 6.71
C GLY A 38 9.50 4.10 5.50
N PRO A 39 9.73 2.78 5.67
CA PRO A 39 9.92 1.83 4.56
C PRO A 39 8.60 1.22 4.04
N CYS A 40 7.44 1.82 4.34
CA CYS A 40 6.14 1.22 4.02
C CYS A 40 5.91 0.87 2.54
N PRO A 41 6.45 1.61 1.53
CA PRO A 41 6.30 1.18 0.13
C PRO A 41 7.00 -0.16 -0.13
N LEU A 42 8.24 -0.32 0.37
CA LEU A 42 9.01 -1.56 0.23
C LEU A 42 8.29 -2.74 0.90
N LEU A 43 7.79 -2.55 2.13
CA LEU A 43 7.09 -3.61 2.87
C LEU A 43 5.79 -4.01 2.17
N ALA A 44 5.00 -3.04 1.69
CA ALA A 44 3.74 -3.31 0.99
C ALA A 44 3.98 -4.12 -0.30
N ILE A 45 4.99 -3.72 -1.10
CA ILE A 45 5.40 -4.44 -2.30
C ILE A 45 5.89 -5.86 -1.96
N PHE A 46 6.80 -5.97 -0.98
CA PHE A 46 7.40 -7.25 -0.65
C PHE A 46 6.37 -8.24 -0.11
N ASN A 47 5.44 -7.78 0.72
CA ASN A 47 4.31 -8.60 1.19
C ASN A 47 3.40 -9.08 0.05
N VAL A 48 3.13 -8.24 -0.96
CA VAL A 48 2.43 -8.70 -2.17
C VAL A 48 3.22 -9.83 -2.85
N LEU A 49 4.52 -9.67 -3.02
CA LEU A 49 5.37 -10.69 -3.66
C LEU A 49 5.40 -12.00 -2.87
N LEU A 50 5.50 -11.96 -1.54
CA LEU A 50 5.46 -13.13 -0.67
C LEU A 50 4.10 -13.86 -0.74
N LEU A 51 2.99 -13.11 -0.59
CA LEU A 51 1.64 -13.67 -0.61
C LEU A 51 1.24 -14.21 -2.00
N SER A 52 1.81 -13.65 -3.07
CA SER A 52 1.69 -14.13 -4.45
C SER A 52 2.63 -15.28 -4.81
N ARG A 53 3.50 -15.72 -3.88
CA ARG A 53 4.53 -16.77 -4.08
C ARG A 53 5.59 -16.45 -5.14
N ARG A 54 5.75 -15.17 -5.49
CA ARG A 54 6.83 -14.72 -6.40
C ARG A 54 8.17 -14.60 -5.71
N VAL A 55 8.16 -14.45 -4.38
CA VAL A 55 9.33 -14.53 -3.52
C VAL A 55 9.05 -15.56 -2.45
N THR A 56 10.06 -16.37 -2.11
CA THR A 56 10.01 -17.33 -1.01
C THR A 56 11.19 -17.10 -0.07
N LEU A 57 10.96 -17.29 1.24
CA LEU A 57 11.99 -17.14 2.26
C LEU A 57 12.20 -18.48 2.98
N PRO A 58 13.41 -18.78 3.48
CA PRO A 58 13.65 -19.95 4.33
C PRO A 58 12.82 -19.89 5.61
N GLU A 59 12.20 -21.01 6.01
CA GLU A 59 11.35 -21.07 7.22
C GLU A 59 12.09 -20.78 8.54
N THR A 60 13.42 -20.91 8.54
CA THR A 60 14.28 -20.59 9.68
C THR A 60 14.54 -19.10 9.85
N LEU A 61 14.12 -18.27 8.88
CA LEU A 61 14.34 -16.84 8.90
C LEU A 61 13.26 -16.16 9.78
N GLU A 62 13.70 -15.45 10.81
CA GLU A 62 12.82 -14.70 11.73
C GLU A 62 12.83 -13.19 11.46
N MET A 63 13.88 -12.71 10.78
CA MET A 63 14.09 -11.30 10.51
C MET A 63 14.70 -11.10 9.12
N ILE A 64 14.38 -9.97 8.47
CA ILE A 64 14.91 -9.59 7.16
C ILE A 64 15.29 -8.12 7.14
N SER A 65 16.37 -7.76 6.45
CA SER A 65 16.76 -6.36 6.26
C SER A 65 16.18 -5.74 4.99
N SER A 66 16.08 -4.40 4.95
CA SER A 66 15.72 -3.67 3.72
C SER A 66 16.58 -4.08 2.53
N LYS A 67 17.90 -4.24 2.74
CA LYS A 67 18.85 -4.64 1.70
C LYS A 67 18.51 -6.02 1.14
N GLN A 68 18.27 -7.01 2.00
CA GLN A 68 17.88 -8.35 1.56
C GLN A 68 16.58 -8.33 0.75
N MET A 69 15.57 -7.53 1.16
CA MET A 69 14.33 -7.40 0.38
C MET A 69 14.59 -6.83 -1.02
N VAL A 70 15.43 -5.79 -1.13
CA VAL A 70 15.83 -5.23 -2.43
C VAL A 70 16.58 -6.26 -3.27
N ASP A 71 17.50 -7.04 -2.67
CA ASP A 71 18.24 -8.09 -3.36
C ASP A 71 17.28 -9.18 -3.91
N TYR A 72 16.27 -9.58 -3.14
CA TYR A 72 15.22 -10.51 -3.59
C TYR A 72 14.40 -9.96 -4.75
N ILE A 73 14.01 -8.68 -4.69
CA ILE A 73 13.26 -8.04 -5.78
C ILE A 73 14.14 -7.95 -7.04
N GLY A 74 15.41 -7.57 -6.90
CA GLY A 74 16.35 -7.52 -8.02
C GLY A 74 16.54 -8.89 -8.69
N GLY A 75 16.65 -9.96 -7.90
CA GLY A 75 16.70 -11.33 -8.41
C GLY A 75 15.44 -11.72 -9.20
N LEU A 76 14.25 -11.41 -8.67
CA LEU A 76 12.98 -11.67 -9.35
C LEU A 76 12.89 -10.96 -10.70
N LEU A 77 13.33 -9.70 -10.77
CA LEU A 77 13.31 -8.96 -12.02
C LEU A 77 14.28 -9.56 -13.04
N PHE A 78 15.45 -10.03 -12.59
CA PHE A 78 16.42 -10.68 -13.46
C PHE A 78 15.89 -12.01 -14.03
N GLU A 79 15.25 -12.84 -13.20
CA GLU A 79 14.64 -14.11 -13.63
C GLU A 79 13.45 -13.92 -14.59
N SER A 80 12.83 -12.73 -14.58
CA SER A 80 11.72 -12.42 -15.51
C SER A 80 12.17 -12.10 -16.94
N MET A 81 13.49 -12.04 -17.18
CA MET A 81 14.07 -11.79 -18.49
C MET A 81 13.87 -12.99 -19.43
N PRO A 82 13.21 -12.81 -20.59
CA PRO A 82 13.10 -13.87 -21.59
C PRO A 82 14.49 -14.26 -22.15
N GLU A 83 14.73 -15.57 -22.31
CA GLU A 83 16.03 -16.09 -22.80
C GLU A 83 16.29 -15.72 -24.28
N ASP A 84 15.23 -15.48 -25.07
CA ASP A 84 15.28 -15.33 -26.53
C ASP A 84 15.13 -13.88 -27.03
N LEU A 85 15.58 -12.88 -26.27
CA LEU A 85 15.50 -11.48 -26.70
C LEU A 85 16.52 -11.13 -27.81
N ILE A 86 16.08 -10.37 -28.82
CA ILE A 86 17.00 -9.77 -29.80
C ILE A 86 17.83 -8.69 -29.08
N GLU A 87 19.07 -8.45 -29.52
CA GLU A 87 20.04 -7.56 -28.85
C GLU A 87 19.47 -6.18 -28.46
N GLY A 88 18.66 -5.55 -29.33
CA GLY A 88 18.00 -4.29 -29.02
C GLY A 88 16.92 -4.38 -27.93
N GLU A 89 16.17 -5.48 -27.89
CA GLU A 89 15.14 -5.71 -26.86
C GLU A 89 15.77 -6.03 -25.51
N ARG A 90 16.88 -6.77 -25.53
CA ARG A 90 17.70 -7.05 -24.35
C ARG A 90 18.25 -5.77 -23.73
N LEU A 91 18.83 -4.88 -24.53
CA LEU A 91 19.34 -3.59 -24.05
C LEU A 91 18.23 -2.72 -23.45
N ASN A 92 17.05 -2.70 -24.06
CA ASN A 92 15.89 -1.97 -23.52
C ASN A 92 15.42 -2.55 -22.18
N PHE A 93 15.41 -3.87 -22.05
CA PHE A 93 15.07 -4.54 -20.79
C PHE A 93 16.10 -4.26 -19.69
N GLU A 94 17.40 -4.36 -20.00
CA GLU A 94 18.49 -4.05 -19.07
C GLU A 94 18.45 -2.57 -18.63
N GLN A 95 18.08 -1.65 -19.52
CA GLN A 95 17.88 -0.25 -19.16
C GLN A 95 16.69 -0.06 -18.21
N ASN A 96 15.52 -0.63 -18.54
CA ASN A 96 14.34 -0.56 -17.66
C ASN A 96 14.63 -1.17 -16.27
N MET A 97 15.45 -2.22 -16.22
CA MET A 97 15.93 -2.82 -14.99
C MET A 97 16.80 -1.88 -14.18
N SER A 98 17.81 -1.28 -14.84
CA SER A 98 18.68 -0.30 -14.20
C SER A 98 17.88 0.87 -13.62
N ASP A 99 16.89 1.34 -14.38
CA ASP A 99 16.02 2.43 -13.96
C ASP A 99 15.16 2.02 -12.75
N ALA A 100 14.58 0.80 -12.75
CA ALA A 100 13.87 0.25 -11.59
C ALA A 100 14.79 0.09 -10.36
N MET A 101 16.01 -0.38 -10.56
CA MET A 101 17.00 -0.54 -9.50
C MET A 101 17.43 0.80 -8.89
N SER A 102 17.44 1.87 -9.69
CA SER A 102 17.74 3.23 -9.22
C SER A 102 16.68 3.79 -8.25
N VAL A 103 15.45 3.26 -8.31
CA VAL A 103 14.32 3.68 -7.47
C VAL A 103 14.28 2.94 -6.13
N PHE A 104 14.77 1.70 -6.06
CA PHE A 104 14.65 0.88 -4.85
C PHE A 104 15.23 1.49 -3.57
N PRO A 105 16.36 2.22 -3.59
CA PRO A 105 16.84 2.92 -2.39
C PRO A 105 15.78 3.89 -1.82
N LYS A 106 15.01 4.57 -2.68
CA LYS A 106 13.97 5.52 -2.26
C LYS A 106 12.79 4.81 -1.58
N LEU A 107 12.47 3.57 -1.94
CA LEU A 107 11.42 2.81 -1.25
C LEU A 107 11.71 2.56 0.24
N GLN A 108 12.98 2.64 0.65
CA GLN A 108 13.39 2.48 2.05
C GLN A 108 13.15 3.75 2.88
N THR A 109 13.18 4.92 2.23
CA THR A 109 13.05 6.24 2.88
C THR A 109 11.67 6.87 2.69
N GLY A 110 10.87 6.34 1.77
CA GLY A 110 9.58 6.89 1.36
C GLY A 110 9.63 7.41 -0.07
N ILE A 111 8.48 7.36 -0.76
CA ILE A 111 8.31 7.88 -2.12
C ILE A 111 7.25 8.97 -2.14
N ASP A 112 7.50 10.02 -2.89
CA ASP A 112 6.53 11.09 -3.12
C ASP A 112 5.45 10.60 -4.09
N VAL A 113 4.20 10.71 -3.66
CA VAL A 113 3.03 10.29 -4.44
C VAL A 113 2.15 11.51 -4.65
N ASN A 114 1.83 11.79 -5.90
CA ASN A 114 0.83 12.79 -6.25
C ASN A 114 -0.34 12.11 -6.95
N ILE A 115 -1.45 11.94 -6.23
CA ILE A 115 -2.67 11.31 -6.74
C ILE A 115 -3.46 12.26 -7.62
N LYS A 116 -4.35 11.71 -8.46
CA LYS A 116 -5.38 12.48 -9.19
C LYS A 116 -6.75 12.02 -8.74
N PHE A 117 -7.66 12.95 -8.48
CA PHE A 117 -8.96 12.65 -7.89
C PHE A 117 -9.98 12.00 -8.85
N VAL A 118 -9.59 11.74 -10.10
CA VAL A 118 -10.49 11.25 -11.16
C VAL A 118 -10.80 9.75 -11.09
N ASP A 119 -9.85 8.93 -10.65
CA ASP A 119 -9.96 7.47 -10.65
C ASP A 119 -9.03 6.86 -9.62
N VAL A 120 -9.39 5.68 -9.09
CA VAL A 120 -8.65 4.98 -8.02
C VAL A 120 -7.23 4.55 -8.40
N SER A 121 -6.92 4.47 -9.70
CA SER A 121 -5.61 4.07 -10.22
C SER A 121 -4.81 5.23 -10.81
N CYS A 122 -5.30 6.47 -10.69
CA CYS A 122 -4.69 7.62 -11.34
C CYS A 122 -3.71 8.36 -10.44
N PHE A 123 -2.44 8.29 -10.80
CA PHE A 123 -1.34 9.04 -10.18
C PHE A 123 -0.64 9.91 -11.23
N GLU A 124 0.08 10.94 -10.80
CA GLU A 124 1.09 11.55 -11.66
C GLU A 124 2.24 10.55 -11.89
N CYS A 125 2.71 10.45 -13.13
CA CYS A 125 3.77 9.55 -13.49
C CYS A 125 5.10 10.07 -12.91
N THR A 126 5.65 9.33 -11.97
CA THR A 126 6.99 9.56 -11.43
C THR A 126 7.83 8.30 -11.63
N PRO A 127 9.17 8.43 -11.77
CA PRO A 127 10.06 7.27 -11.82
C PRO A 127 9.85 6.32 -10.63
N GLU A 128 9.54 6.86 -9.46
CA GLU A 128 9.32 6.11 -8.23
C GLU A 128 8.13 5.15 -8.31
N LEU A 129 7.07 5.52 -9.04
CA LEU A 129 5.90 4.69 -9.22
C LEU A 129 6.06 3.62 -10.31
N ALA A 130 7.06 3.75 -11.20
CA ALA A 130 7.32 2.78 -12.26
C ALA A 130 7.62 1.37 -11.69
N VAL A 131 8.07 1.27 -10.45
CA VAL A 131 8.31 -0.01 -9.76
C VAL A 131 7.05 -0.88 -9.68
N PHE A 132 5.87 -0.27 -9.53
CA PHE A 132 4.60 -0.99 -9.47
C PHE A 132 4.27 -1.63 -10.81
N ASP A 133 4.52 -0.92 -11.92
CA ASP A 133 4.32 -1.41 -13.28
C ASP A 133 5.30 -2.54 -13.63
N VAL A 134 6.59 -2.34 -13.33
CA VAL A 134 7.64 -3.35 -13.56
C VAL A 134 7.33 -4.63 -12.78
N LEU A 135 6.89 -4.50 -11.53
CA LEU A 135 6.48 -5.65 -10.71
C LEU A 135 5.07 -6.14 -11.05
N ARG A 136 4.31 -5.49 -11.93
CA ARG A 136 2.91 -5.82 -12.25
C ARG A 136 1.99 -5.86 -11.02
N ILE A 137 2.25 -4.98 -10.07
CA ILE A 137 1.47 -4.81 -8.84
C ILE A 137 0.55 -3.60 -9.03
N PRO A 138 -0.78 -3.77 -9.04
CA PRO A 138 -1.69 -2.63 -9.10
C PRO A 138 -1.50 -1.72 -7.88
N LEU A 139 -1.44 -0.41 -8.12
CA LEU A 139 -1.45 0.62 -7.08
C LEU A 139 -2.80 1.35 -7.13
N TYR A 140 -3.45 1.49 -5.98
CA TYR A 140 -4.73 2.17 -5.83
C TYR A 140 -4.67 3.27 -4.77
N HIS A 141 -5.55 4.25 -4.86
CA HIS A 141 -5.95 5.16 -3.78
C HIS A 141 -7.48 5.28 -3.78
N GLY A 142 -8.06 5.69 -2.65
CA GLY A 142 -9.51 5.86 -2.53
C GLY A 142 -9.93 7.30 -2.22
N TRP A 143 -9.10 8.26 -2.64
CA TRP A 143 -9.34 9.68 -2.40
C TRP A 143 -10.07 10.31 -3.59
N LEU A 144 -11.37 10.06 -3.70
CA LEU A 144 -12.21 10.52 -4.80
C LEU A 144 -13.38 11.36 -4.27
N PRO A 145 -13.80 12.45 -4.94
CA PRO A 145 -15.02 13.17 -4.59
C PRO A 145 -16.25 12.29 -4.83
N ASP A 146 -17.33 12.57 -4.11
CA ASP A 146 -18.61 11.86 -4.32
C ASP A 146 -19.24 12.33 -5.64
N PRO A 147 -19.56 11.44 -6.60
CA PRO A 147 -20.19 11.82 -7.86
C PRO A 147 -21.58 12.46 -7.71
N GLN A 148 -22.23 12.33 -6.54
CA GLN A 148 -23.48 13.02 -6.25
C GLN A 148 -23.26 14.52 -5.98
N ASP A 149 -22.05 14.92 -5.58
CA ASP A 149 -21.67 16.32 -5.41
C ASP A 149 -20.99 16.85 -6.68
N ASN A 150 -21.82 17.21 -7.65
CA ASN A 150 -21.37 17.76 -8.93
C ASN A 150 -20.49 19.01 -8.79
N ALA A 151 -20.73 19.84 -7.76
CA ALA A 151 -20.00 21.09 -7.57
C ALA A 151 -18.56 20.82 -7.10
N THR A 152 -18.40 19.92 -6.13
CA THR A 152 -17.08 19.46 -5.68
C THR A 152 -16.35 18.70 -6.79
N CYS A 153 -17.03 17.78 -7.49
CA CYS A 153 -16.44 17.05 -8.62
C CYS A 153 -15.85 17.98 -9.69
N SER A 154 -16.63 18.99 -10.11
CA SER A 154 -16.16 19.97 -11.11
C SER A 154 -14.95 20.77 -10.63
N SER A 155 -14.87 21.03 -9.32
CA SER A 155 -13.78 21.81 -8.71
C SER A 155 -12.50 21.00 -8.49
N VAL A 156 -12.61 19.67 -8.34
CA VAL A 156 -11.55 18.78 -7.82
C VAL A 156 -11.05 17.75 -8.84
N MET A 157 -11.94 17.07 -9.60
CA MET A 157 -11.62 15.80 -10.26
C MET A 157 -10.48 15.88 -11.29
N ASN A 158 -10.32 17.04 -11.94
CA ASN A 158 -9.37 17.23 -13.03
C ASN A 158 -7.96 17.62 -12.56
N TYR A 159 -7.72 17.68 -11.25
CA TYR A 159 -6.46 18.11 -10.67
C TYR A 159 -5.74 16.94 -10.00
N SER A 160 -4.41 17.02 -9.96
CA SER A 160 -3.64 16.29 -8.95
C SER A 160 -3.71 16.99 -7.59
N TYR A 161 -3.31 16.32 -6.51
CA TYR A 161 -3.27 16.93 -5.18
C TYR A 161 -2.46 18.24 -5.17
N ASN A 162 -1.25 18.24 -5.75
CA ASN A 162 -0.42 19.44 -5.81
C ASN A 162 -1.10 20.58 -6.59
N GLN A 163 -1.66 20.28 -7.75
CA GLN A 163 -2.38 21.26 -8.56
C GLN A 163 -3.61 21.83 -7.85
N LEU A 164 -4.31 20.98 -7.08
CA LEU A 164 -5.49 21.40 -6.32
C LEU A 164 -5.11 22.34 -5.17
N VAL A 165 -4.00 22.09 -4.49
CA VAL A 165 -3.47 22.98 -3.44
C VAL A 165 -3.08 24.34 -4.04
N GLU A 166 -2.41 24.35 -5.19
CA GLU A 166 -2.08 25.59 -5.92
C GLU A 166 -3.35 26.36 -6.33
N LYS A 167 -4.39 25.64 -6.83
CA LYS A 167 -5.69 26.22 -7.14
C LYS A 167 -6.34 26.87 -5.92
N ILE A 168 -6.34 26.21 -4.77
CA ILE A 168 -6.90 26.75 -3.53
C ILE A 168 -6.17 28.03 -3.13
N ILE A 169 -4.84 28.05 -3.17
CA ILE A 169 -4.07 29.24 -2.80
C ILE A 169 -4.37 30.40 -3.76
N SER A 170 -4.30 30.16 -5.08
CA SER A 170 -4.54 31.19 -6.09
C SER A 170 -5.98 31.72 -6.09
N SER A 171 -6.95 30.88 -5.72
CA SER A 171 -8.35 31.29 -5.65
C SER A 171 -8.61 32.35 -4.57
N LYS A 172 -7.85 32.35 -3.47
CA LYS A 172 -8.07 33.23 -2.30
C LYS A 172 -7.86 34.72 -2.63
N ASP A 173 -7.04 35.01 -3.62
CA ASP A 173 -6.73 36.38 -4.06
C ASP A 173 -7.57 36.81 -5.28
N SER A 174 -8.46 35.94 -5.78
CA SER A 174 -9.30 36.22 -6.94
C SER A 174 -10.47 37.15 -6.58
N THR A 175 -10.84 38.04 -7.50
CA THR A 175 -12.08 38.84 -7.40
C THR A 175 -13.26 38.19 -8.13
N ASP A 176 -13.02 37.08 -8.83
CA ASP A 176 -14.05 36.31 -9.52
C ASP A 176 -14.76 35.36 -8.52
N GLU A 177 -16.08 35.55 -8.37
CA GLU A 177 -16.91 34.79 -7.43
C GLU A 177 -16.93 33.28 -7.75
N ASP A 178 -16.89 32.91 -9.03
CA ASP A 178 -16.88 31.49 -9.42
C ASP A 178 -15.55 30.83 -9.04
N VAL A 179 -14.42 31.52 -9.26
CA VAL A 179 -13.09 31.04 -8.87
C VAL A 179 -12.98 30.90 -7.35
N LEU A 180 -13.49 31.88 -6.60
CA LEU A 180 -13.55 31.83 -5.13
C LEU A 180 -14.36 30.63 -4.65
N ARG A 181 -15.54 30.41 -5.25
CA ARG A 181 -16.41 29.28 -4.91
C ARG A 181 -15.75 27.93 -5.18
N GLU A 182 -15.14 27.74 -6.34
CA GLU A 182 -14.41 26.49 -6.66
C GLU A 182 -13.27 26.23 -5.68
N GLY A 183 -12.53 27.28 -5.31
CA GLY A 183 -11.46 27.21 -4.32
C GLY A 183 -11.95 26.76 -2.94
N LEU A 184 -13.07 27.32 -2.48
CA LEU A 184 -13.69 26.95 -1.21
C LEU A 184 -14.18 25.50 -1.20
N LEU A 185 -14.82 25.03 -2.28
CA LEU A 185 -15.26 23.64 -2.43
C LEU A 185 -14.08 22.66 -2.40
N ALA A 186 -12.98 23.00 -3.09
CA ALA A 186 -11.77 22.20 -3.07
C ALA A 186 -11.12 22.15 -1.67
N GLU A 187 -11.05 23.29 -0.97
CA GLU A 187 -10.52 23.37 0.41
C GLU A 187 -11.39 22.56 1.39
N GLU A 188 -12.71 22.68 1.28
CA GLU A 188 -13.66 21.91 2.09
C GLU A 188 -13.55 20.41 1.83
N PHE A 189 -13.43 20.00 0.57
CA PHE A 189 -13.22 18.60 0.22
C PHE A 189 -11.96 18.03 0.88
N LEU A 190 -10.80 18.70 0.75
CA LEU A 190 -9.55 18.24 1.34
C LEU A 190 -9.64 18.16 2.87
N LYS A 191 -10.30 19.13 3.50
CA LYS A 191 -10.52 19.16 4.95
C LYS A 191 -11.41 18.00 5.41
N ASN A 192 -12.52 17.77 4.74
CA ASN A 192 -13.50 16.74 5.10
C ASN A 192 -13.01 15.32 4.79
N SER A 193 -12.02 15.17 3.90
CA SER A 193 -11.43 13.89 3.49
C SER A 193 -9.95 13.77 3.85
N ALA A 194 -9.51 14.42 4.95
CA ALA A 194 -8.11 14.45 5.39
C ALA A 194 -7.50 13.05 5.66
N SER A 195 -8.32 12.01 5.86
CA SER A 195 -7.89 10.61 5.94
C SER A 195 -7.47 9.99 4.59
N GLN A 196 -7.55 10.77 3.50
CA GLN A 196 -7.22 10.38 2.12
C GLN A 196 -8.01 9.15 1.63
N LEU A 197 -9.25 9.01 2.11
CA LEU A 197 -10.15 7.93 1.75
C LEU A 197 -11.58 8.45 1.85
N THR A 198 -12.41 8.19 0.85
CA THR A 198 -13.84 8.54 0.83
C THR A 198 -14.69 7.28 0.68
N CYS A 199 -15.98 7.35 1.06
CA CYS A 199 -16.90 6.23 0.87
C CYS A 199 -17.02 5.84 -0.61
N HIS A 200 -17.12 6.84 -1.49
CA HIS A 200 -17.11 6.61 -2.94
C HIS A 200 -15.80 5.92 -3.37
N GLY A 201 -14.64 6.41 -2.92
CA GLY A 201 -13.36 5.80 -3.28
C GLY A 201 -13.21 4.34 -2.84
N VAL A 202 -13.74 3.95 -1.67
CA VAL A 202 -13.78 2.53 -1.25
C VAL A 202 -14.62 1.70 -2.23
N LEU A 203 -15.80 2.18 -2.60
CA LEU A 203 -16.66 1.51 -3.58
C LEU A 203 -16.01 1.43 -4.96
N SER A 204 -15.35 2.49 -5.41
CA SER A 204 -14.63 2.50 -6.69
C SER A 204 -13.45 1.53 -6.70
N ILE A 205 -12.72 1.38 -5.59
CA ILE A 205 -11.67 0.34 -5.47
C ILE A 205 -12.33 -1.03 -5.55
N LEU A 206 -13.46 -1.22 -4.86
CA LEU A 206 -14.16 -2.48 -4.85
C LEU A 206 -14.65 -2.85 -6.27
N GLU A 207 -15.10 -1.91 -7.07
CA GLU A 207 -15.51 -2.15 -8.47
C GLU A 207 -14.31 -2.43 -9.39
N SER A 208 -13.23 -1.65 -9.26
CA SER A 208 -12.06 -1.73 -10.15
C SER A 208 -11.12 -2.88 -9.84
N ALA A 209 -10.97 -3.27 -8.58
CA ALA A 209 -10.05 -4.33 -8.16
C ALA A 209 -10.61 -5.74 -8.49
N PRO A 210 -9.83 -6.61 -9.15
CA PRO A 210 -10.26 -7.99 -9.39
C PRO A 210 -10.35 -8.80 -8.08
N ASN A 211 -11.33 -9.71 -7.98
CA ASN A 211 -11.39 -10.67 -6.87
C ASN A 211 -10.14 -11.56 -6.84
N HIS A 212 -9.70 -11.90 -5.62
CA HIS A 212 -8.55 -12.74 -5.31
C HIS A 212 -7.21 -12.20 -5.82
N ARG A 213 -7.11 -10.89 -6.08
CA ARG A 213 -5.88 -10.24 -6.52
C ARG A 213 -5.29 -9.38 -5.40
N LEU A 214 -3.97 -9.49 -5.24
CA LEU A 214 -3.19 -8.62 -4.36
C LEU A 214 -2.83 -7.32 -5.09
N ALA A 215 -2.83 -6.22 -4.36
CA ALA A 215 -2.49 -4.89 -4.82
C ALA A 215 -1.84 -4.09 -3.69
N VAL A 216 -1.49 -2.84 -3.96
CA VAL A 216 -1.06 -1.87 -2.94
C VAL A 216 -2.06 -0.72 -2.90
N LEU A 217 -2.39 -0.26 -1.70
CA LEU A 217 -3.24 0.90 -1.44
C LEU A 217 -2.40 2.02 -0.82
N PHE A 218 -2.45 3.21 -1.43
CA PHE A 218 -1.95 4.44 -0.85
C PHE A 218 -3.08 5.15 -0.07
N ARG A 219 -2.87 5.37 1.23
CA ARG A 219 -3.81 6.06 2.12
C ARG A 219 -3.04 6.71 3.27
N ASN A 220 -3.37 7.96 3.58
CA ASN A 220 -2.83 8.71 4.71
C ASN A 220 -1.29 8.70 4.75
N ASN A 221 -0.66 8.98 3.60
CA ASN A 221 0.80 8.94 3.41
C ASN A 221 1.45 7.58 3.75
N HIS A 222 0.68 6.50 3.63
CA HIS A 222 1.13 5.14 3.92
C HIS A 222 0.74 4.17 2.79
N PHE A 223 1.52 3.10 2.65
CA PHE A 223 1.27 2.03 1.67
C PHE A 223 0.87 0.75 2.39
N LEU A 224 -0.26 0.19 1.98
CA LEU A 224 -0.86 -1.01 2.56
C LEU A 224 -0.93 -2.11 1.51
N THR A 225 -0.66 -3.35 1.89
CA THR A 225 -0.98 -4.49 1.02
C THR A 225 -2.50 -4.71 1.03
N LEU A 226 -3.11 -4.62 -0.14
CA LEU A 226 -4.56 -4.75 -0.36
C LEU A 226 -4.89 -6.13 -0.95
N TYR A 227 -5.99 -6.72 -0.52
CA TYR A 227 -6.56 -7.93 -1.08
C TYR A 227 -8.08 -7.82 -1.19
N LYS A 228 -8.65 -8.29 -2.30
CA LYS A 228 -10.10 -8.39 -2.46
C LYS A 228 -10.53 -9.84 -2.42
N LYS A 229 -11.51 -10.18 -1.57
CA LYS A 229 -12.14 -11.51 -1.51
C LYS A 229 -13.64 -11.35 -1.50
N GLU A 230 -14.35 -12.04 -2.40
CA GLU A 230 -15.82 -12.13 -2.37
C GLU A 230 -16.54 -10.77 -2.27
N ASN A 231 -16.00 -9.75 -2.96
CA ASN A 231 -16.52 -8.39 -2.91
C ASN A 231 -16.37 -7.66 -1.56
N GLU A 232 -15.37 -8.05 -0.77
CA GLU A 232 -14.87 -7.32 0.39
C GLU A 232 -13.39 -6.98 0.21
N LEU A 233 -12.97 -5.82 0.73
CA LEU A 233 -11.59 -5.36 0.70
C LEU A 233 -10.93 -5.57 2.05
N PHE A 234 -9.67 -5.99 2.01
CA PHE A 234 -8.87 -6.29 3.19
C PHE A 234 -7.49 -5.65 3.04
N THR A 235 -7.00 -5.05 4.12
CA THR A 235 -5.62 -4.59 4.23
C THR A 235 -4.84 -5.51 5.16
N LEU A 236 -3.61 -5.84 4.78
CA LEU A 236 -2.75 -6.72 5.58
C LEU A 236 -2.33 -6.01 6.87
N VAL A 237 -2.47 -6.68 8.02
CA VAL A 237 -2.02 -6.17 9.30
C VAL A 237 -0.51 -6.39 9.42
N THR A 238 0.25 -5.30 9.27
CA THR A 238 1.71 -5.32 9.31
C THR A 238 2.28 -4.77 10.61
N ASP A 239 1.48 -4.19 11.51
CA ASP A 239 1.98 -3.65 12.79
C ASP A 239 2.64 -4.76 13.64
N GLN A 240 3.88 -4.52 14.07
CA GLN A 240 4.69 -5.49 14.81
C GLN A 240 4.08 -5.85 16.18
N GLY A 241 3.21 -5.03 16.76
CA GLY A 241 2.45 -5.34 17.96
C GLY A 241 1.56 -6.59 17.82
N PHE A 242 1.21 -6.97 16.59
CA PHE A 242 0.46 -8.19 16.27
C PHE A 242 1.34 -9.37 15.84
N LEU A 243 2.66 -9.29 15.97
CA LEU A 243 3.61 -10.33 15.55
C LEU A 243 3.24 -11.73 16.09
N THR A 244 2.86 -11.82 17.38
CA THR A 244 2.53 -13.09 18.06
C THR A 244 1.04 -13.48 17.96
N LYS A 245 0.21 -12.65 17.31
CA LYS A 245 -1.24 -12.87 17.21
C LYS A 245 -1.58 -13.58 15.91
N SER A 246 -1.65 -14.91 15.92
CA SER A 246 -1.94 -15.72 14.72
C SER A 246 -3.34 -15.50 14.14
N GLY A 247 -4.33 -15.19 14.98
CA GLY A 247 -5.72 -14.91 14.57
C GLY A 247 -5.96 -13.50 14.00
N ILE A 248 -4.90 -12.69 13.82
CA ILE A 248 -5.00 -11.33 13.27
C ILE A 248 -4.04 -11.24 12.09
N VAL A 249 -4.57 -11.21 10.87
CA VAL A 249 -3.79 -11.17 9.62
C VAL A 249 -4.32 -10.08 8.71
N TRP A 250 -5.63 -9.96 8.59
CA TRP A 250 -6.27 -8.95 7.74
C TRP A 250 -7.15 -8.03 8.56
N GLU A 251 -7.33 -6.82 8.05
CA GLU A 251 -8.25 -5.81 8.56
C GLU A 251 -9.22 -5.45 7.43
N THR A 252 -10.52 -5.43 7.70
CA THR A 252 -11.53 -5.06 6.70
C THR A 252 -11.44 -3.59 6.33
N LEU A 253 -11.45 -3.27 5.05
CA LEU A 253 -11.55 -1.91 4.52
C LEU A 253 -12.98 -1.62 4.05
N SER A 254 -13.88 -1.43 5.02
CA SER A 254 -15.31 -1.23 4.79
C SER A 254 -15.77 0.24 4.90
N SER A 255 -15.05 1.06 5.67
CA SER A 255 -15.45 2.45 5.93
C SER A 255 -14.25 3.40 6.10
N VAL A 256 -14.54 4.70 5.97
CA VAL A 256 -13.54 5.77 6.17
C VAL A 256 -13.21 5.96 7.66
N GLN A 257 -14.18 5.71 8.54
CA GLN A 257 -14.15 6.10 9.96
C GLN A 257 -13.50 5.08 10.90
N GLY A 258 -13.01 3.95 10.37
CA GLY A 258 -12.26 2.98 11.17
C GLY A 258 -13.11 1.95 11.90
N ASP A 259 -14.37 1.76 11.50
CA ASP A 259 -15.15 0.57 11.87
C ASP A 259 -14.58 -0.65 11.12
N THR A 260 -13.42 -1.11 11.57
CA THR A 260 -12.70 -2.23 10.98
C THR A 260 -12.77 -3.45 11.89
N ASN A 261 -12.80 -4.62 11.27
CA ASN A 261 -12.74 -5.90 11.95
C ASN A 261 -11.43 -6.60 11.58
N PHE A 262 -10.77 -7.17 12.58
CA PHE A 262 -9.64 -8.05 12.36
C PHE A 262 -10.11 -9.47 12.09
N THR A 263 -9.50 -10.07 11.07
CA THR A 263 -9.73 -11.47 10.69
C THR A 263 -8.42 -12.25 10.68
N ASP A 264 -8.53 -13.57 10.79
CA ASP A 264 -7.41 -14.48 10.52
C ASP A 264 -7.11 -14.58 9.02
N ALA A 265 -6.17 -15.47 8.66
CA ALA A 265 -5.74 -15.65 7.27
C ALA A 265 -6.82 -16.26 6.35
N ASP A 266 -7.84 -16.91 6.93
CA ASP A 266 -8.98 -17.49 6.23
C ASP A 266 -10.17 -16.52 6.15
N PHE A 267 -9.97 -15.28 6.61
CA PHE A 267 -10.95 -14.19 6.62
C PHE A 267 -12.09 -14.39 7.63
N LEU A 268 -11.87 -15.20 8.66
CA LEU A 268 -12.81 -15.38 9.76
C LEU A 268 -12.58 -14.32 10.84
N SER A 269 -13.67 -13.69 11.27
CA SER A 269 -13.62 -12.65 12.30
C SER A 269 -13.20 -13.21 13.65
N SER A 270 -12.34 -12.47 14.35
CA SER A 270 -11.85 -12.82 15.70
C SER A 270 -12.96 -12.99 16.76
N GLN A 271 -14.15 -12.38 16.56
CA GLN A 271 -15.32 -12.55 17.43
C GLN A 271 -16.01 -13.92 17.28
N THR A 272 -15.86 -14.59 16.13
CA THR A 272 -16.56 -15.85 15.84
C THR A 272 -15.90 -17.05 16.52
N GLN A 273 -14.61 -16.94 16.89
CA GLN A 273 -13.86 -18.04 17.50
C GLN A 273 -14.21 -18.30 18.98
N SER A 274 -14.92 -17.38 19.66
CA SER A 274 -15.34 -17.59 21.06
C SER A 274 -16.59 -18.46 21.24
N HIS A 275 -17.29 -18.87 20.16
CA HIS A 275 -18.55 -19.62 20.26
C HIS A 275 -18.48 -21.12 19.92
N GLU A 276 -17.33 -21.66 19.53
CA GLU A 276 -17.23 -23.09 19.15
C GLU A 276 -16.54 -24.01 20.17
N GLN A 277 -16.19 -23.53 21.38
CA GLN A 277 -15.70 -24.40 22.45
C GLN A 277 -16.57 -24.36 23.69
N SER A 278 -17.66 -25.12 23.67
CA SER A 278 -18.34 -25.59 24.89
C SER A 278 -18.53 -27.10 24.77
N PRO A 279 -17.73 -27.94 25.46
CA PRO A 279 -17.99 -29.37 25.52
C PRO A 279 -19.32 -29.58 26.25
N LYS A 280 -20.29 -30.22 25.58
CA LYS A 280 -21.49 -30.74 26.26
C LYS A 280 -21.03 -31.72 27.34
N GLN A 281 -21.07 -31.29 28.60
CA GLN A 281 -20.98 -32.20 29.73
C GLN A 281 -22.20 -33.13 29.71
N GLN A 282 -21.94 -34.42 29.54
CA GLN A 282 -22.87 -35.48 29.92
C GLN A 282 -23.16 -35.33 31.41
N LEU A 283 -24.42 -35.07 31.76
CA LEU A 283 -24.91 -35.31 33.12
C LEU A 283 -25.35 -36.77 33.20
N ASP A 284 -24.60 -37.56 33.96
CA ASP A 284 -25.10 -38.78 34.58
C ASP A 284 -26.09 -38.40 35.68
N SER A 285 -27.28 -39.02 35.63
CA SER A 285 -28.17 -39.32 36.77
C SER A 285 -29.09 -40.46 36.38
#